data_AF-A0A291NVV2-F1
#
_entry.id   AF-A0A291NVV2-F1
#
_cell.length_a   1.000
_cell.length_b   1.000
_cell.length_c   1.000
_cell.angle_alpha   90.00
_cell.angle_beta   90.00
_cell.angle_gamma   90.00
#
_symmetry.space_group_name_H-M   'P 1'
#
loop_
_entity.id
_entity.type
_entity.pdbx_description
1 polymer ?
#
loop_
_entity_poly.entity_id
_entity_poly.type
_entity_poly.pdbx_seq_one_letter_code
_entity_poly.pdbx_strand_id
1 'polypeptide(L)'
;MPMGRLTLVLYLLLLLLLTTQACFIRNCPKGGKRDVEEDRALMKPCMFCNSGQCVGPQMCCGEAGCHMGTAEANRCAEEDNDPTPCRVFGDHCIMNTPGNIHGNCVGNGIGICCVDDACSIHPGCL
;
A
#
# COMPACT_ATOMS: atom_id res chain seq x y z
N MET A 1 -47.74 31.33 1.46
CA MET A 1 -46.68 31.23 0.42
C MET A 1 -45.64 30.17 0.80
N PRO A 2 -45.95 28.85 0.71
CA PRO A 2 -45.02 27.78 1.08
C PRO A 2 -44.07 27.37 -0.06
N MET A 3 -44.42 27.67 -1.33
CA MET A 3 -43.66 27.23 -2.51
C MET A 3 -42.25 27.81 -2.57
N GLY A 4 -42.06 29.08 -2.18
CA GLY A 4 -40.76 29.76 -2.21
C GLY A 4 -39.76 29.22 -1.17
N ARG A 5 -40.24 28.64 -0.06
CA ARG A 5 -39.36 28.04 0.96
C ARG A 5 -38.83 26.68 0.50
N LEU A 6 -39.66 25.88 -0.17
CA LEU A 6 -39.25 24.58 -0.68
C LEU A 6 -38.23 24.71 -1.82
N THR A 7 -38.45 25.64 -2.76
CA THR A 7 -37.49 25.91 -3.83
C THR A 7 -36.16 26.42 -3.29
N LEU A 8 -36.17 27.25 -2.25
CA LEU A 8 -34.96 27.78 -1.64
C LEU A 8 -34.15 26.67 -0.93
N VAL A 9 -34.83 25.75 -0.24
CA VAL A 9 -34.19 24.56 0.37
C VAL A 9 -33.58 23.65 -0.70
N LEU A 10 -34.29 23.41 -1.81
CA LEU A 10 -33.79 22.60 -2.92
C LEU A 10 -32.54 23.21 -3.57
N TYR A 11 -32.55 24.53 -3.78
CA TYR A 11 -31.38 25.25 -4.30
C TYR A 11 -30.18 25.14 -3.35
N LEU A 12 -30.43 25.25 -2.03
CA LEU A 12 -29.39 25.16 -1.01
C LEU A 12 -28.74 23.77 -0.99
N LEU A 13 -29.54 22.71 -1.07
CA LEU A 13 -29.07 21.32 -1.13
C LEU A 13 -28.26 21.04 -2.40
N LEU A 14 -28.71 21.55 -3.55
CA LEU A 14 -27.99 21.42 -4.82
C LEU A 14 -26.64 22.14 -4.77
N LEU A 15 -26.59 23.33 -4.18
CA LEU A 15 -25.34 24.07 -3.98
C LEU A 15 -24.37 23.32 -3.06
N LEU A 16 -24.89 22.71 -1.99
CA LEU A 16 -24.09 21.91 -1.06
C LEU A 16 -23.46 20.70 -1.77
N LEU A 17 -24.24 19.97 -2.57
CA LEU A 17 -23.76 18.81 -3.34
C LEU A 17 -22.71 19.20 -4.38
N LEU A 18 -22.88 20.33 -5.05
CA LEU A 18 -21.93 20.83 -6.06
C LEU A 18 -20.63 21.35 -5.44
N THR A 19 -20.67 21.82 -4.19
CA THR A 19 -19.51 22.38 -3.47
C THR A 19 -18.74 21.34 -2.68
N THR A 20 -19.33 20.19 -2.35
CA THR A 20 -18.62 19.07 -1.75
C THR A 20 -17.76 18.37 -2.79
N GLN A 21 -16.56 18.91 -3.03
CA GLN A 21 -15.45 18.18 -3.64
C GLN A 21 -14.88 17.21 -2.58
N ALA A 22 -15.67 16.20 -2.19
CA ALA A 22 -15.16 15.12 -1.38
C ALA A 22 -14.33 14.23 -2.31
N CYS A 23 -13.03 14.46 -2.37
CA CYS A 23 -12.10 13.46 -2.86
C CYS A 23 -12.27 12.22 -1.97
N PHE A 24 -13.07 11.26 -2.44
CA PHE A 24 -13.16 9.95 -1.83
C PHE A 24 -11.87 9.20 -2.19
N ILE A 25 -10.79 9.55 -1.49
CA ILE A 25 -9.50 8.88 -1.59
C ILE A 25 -9.74 7.45 -1.10
N ARG A 26 -9.91 6.52 -2.04
CA ARG A 26 -9.94 5.08 -1.74
C ARG A 26 -8.55 4.51 -1.51
N ASN A 27 -7.52 5.20 -2.00
CA ASN A 27 -6.11 4.88 -1.80
C ASN A 27 -5.53 5.76 -0.71
N CYS A 28 -5.93 5.52 0.54
CA CYS A 28 -5.27 6.18 1.66
C CYS A 28 -3.88 5.55 1.84
N PRO A 29 -2.80 6.35 1.88
CA PRO A 29 -1.48 5.84 2.23
C PRO A 29 -1.51 5.28 3.65
N LYS A 30 -0.76 4.19 3.86
CA LYS A 30 -0.67 3.45 5.12
C LYS A 30 -0.26 4.40 6.27
N GLY A 31 -0.97 4.38 7.40
CA GLY A 31 -0.59 5.11 8.64
C GLY A 31 -1.13 6.54 8.82
N GLY A 32 -2.32 6.88 8.31
CA GLY A 32 -2.96 8.17 8.58
C GLY A 32 -3.33 8.37 10.07
N LYS A 33 -3.51 9.63 10.52
CA LYS A 33 -3.83 9.99 11.94
C LYS A 33 -5.08 9.34 12.56
N ARG A 34 -5.87 8.60 11.77
CA ARG A 34 -7.06 7.86 12.23
C ARG A 34 -6.87 6.34 12.20
N ASP A 35 -5.68 5.88 11.82
CA ASP A 35 -5.27 4.49 11.99
C ASP A 35 -5.09 4.31 13.50
N VAL A 36 -6.11 3.70 14.10
CA VAL A 36 -6.25 3.55 15.54
C VAL A 36 -5.00 2.85 16.08
N GLU A 37 -4.40 3.42 17.12
CA GLU A 37 -3.20 2.95 17.83
C GLU A 37 -3.36 1.56 18.51
N GLU A 38 -4.32 0.73 18.08
CA GLU A 38 -4.65 -0.56 18.69
C GLU A 38 -4.16 -1.78 17.87
N ASP A 39 -3.56 -1.58 16.68
CA ASP A 39 -3.14 -2.70 15.81
C ASP A 39 -1.62 -2.88 15.66
N ARG A 40 -0.83 -2.46 16.65
CA ARG A 40 0.55 -2.98 16.77
C ARG A 40 0.59 -4.45 17.17
N ALA A 41 -0.55 -5.05 17.50
CA ALA A 41 -0.63 -6.37 18.11
C ALA A 41 -0.81 -7.53 17.11
N LEU A 42 -1.20 -7.30 15.84
CA LEU A 42 -1.46 -8.40 14.91
C LEU A 42 -0.95 -8.19 13.47
N MET A 43 0.21 -7.54 13.27
CA MET A 43 0.83 -7.56 11.93
C MET A 43 1.19 -9.00 11.55
N LYS A 44 0.54 -9.53 10.52
CA LYS A 44 0.86 -10.83 9.93
C LYS A 44 2.06 -10.71 8.96
N PRO A 45 2.76 -11.81 8.65
CA PRO A 45 3.64 -11.80 7.48
C PRO A 45 2.84 -11.59 6.20
N CYS A 46 3.39 -10.83 5.25
CA CYS A 46 2.82 -10.77 3.90
C CYS A 46 2.84 -12.15 3.26
N MET A 47 1.89 -12.41 2.35
CA MET A 47 1.72 -13.69 1.68
C MET A 47 3.03 -14.16 1.05
N PHE A 48 3.22 -15.47 1.09
CA PHE A 48 4.29 -16.13 0.37
C PHE A 48 3.90 -16.34 -1.09
N CYS A 49 4.86 -16.17 -1.98
CA CYS A 49 4.71 -16.37 -3.41
C CYS A 49 5.86 -17.26 -3.89
N ASN A 50 5.52 -18.43 -4.46
CA ASN A 50 6.51 -19.43 -4.84
C ASN A 50 7.54 -19.71 -3.72
N SER A 51 8.83 -19.47 -3.95
CA SER A 51 9.94 -19.59 -3.00
C SER A 51 10.35 -18.26 -2.34
N GLY A 52 9.43 -17.29 -2.29
CA GLY A 52 9.67 -15.94 -1.80
C GLY A 52 8.45 -15.35 -1.09
N GLN A 53 8.46 -14.03 -0.92
CA GLN A 53 7.41 -13.27 -0.25
C GLN A 53 6.93 -12.10 -1.12
N CYS A 54 5.65 -11.79 -1.01
CA CYS A 54 5.05 -10.62 -1.62
C CYS A 54 5.60 -9.35 -0.96
N VAL A 55 6.12 -8.43 -1.78
CA VAL A 55 6.67 -7.14 -1.33
C VAL A 55 5.80 -5.96 -1.74
N GLY A 56 5.01 -6.15 -2.80
CA GLY A 56 4.07 -5.17 -3.34
C GLY A 56 3.04 -5.83 -4.26
N PRO A 57 2.06 -5.07 -4.76
CA PRO A 57 1.10 -5.57 -5.73
C PRO A 57 1.84 -6.03 -6.98
N GLN A 58 1.68 -7.31 -7.34
CA GLN A 58 2.38 -7.94 -8.47
C GLN A 58 3.92 -8.05 -8.31
N MET A 59 4.45 -8.05 -7.08
CA MET A 59 5.88 -8.19 -6.80
C MET A 59 6.19 -9.31 -5.80
N CYS A 60 7.01 -10.27 -6.22
CA CYS A 60 7.42 -11.44 -5.44
C CYS A 60 8.94 -11.56 -5.37
N CYS A 61 9.52 -11.61 -4.17
CA CYS A 61 10.97 -11.68 -3.98
C CYS A 61 11.40 -12.85 -3.09
N GLY A 62 12.41 -13.61 -3.52
CA GLY A 62 13.02 -14.70 -2.76
C GLY A 62 14.51 -14.82 -3.06
N GLU A 63 15.12 -15.94 -2.67
CA GLU A 63 16.57 -16.17 -2.83
C GLU A 63 17.01 -16.22 -4.30
N ALA A 64 16.09 -16.56 -5.22
CA ALA A 64 16.34 -16.57 -6.66
C ALA A 64 16.21 -15.17 -7.31
N GLY A 65 15.92 -14.12 -6.53
CA GLY A 65 15.66 -12.77 -7.01
C GLY A 65 14.20 -12.35 -6.91
N CYS A 66 13.84 -11.31 -7.66
CA CYS A 66 12.50 -10.72 -7.66
C CYS A 66 11.81 -10.87 -9.01
N HIS A 67 10.54 -11.24 -8.97
CA HIS A 67 9.63 -11.31 -10.11
C HIS A 67 8.60 -10.20 -9.99
N MET A 68 8.48 -9.39 -11.05
CA MET A 68 7.52 -8.28 -11.13
C MET A 68 6.59 -8.50 -12.34
N GLY A 69 5.28 -8.44 -12.13
CA GLY A 69 4.28 -8.61 -13.19
C GLY A 69 4.20 -10.01 -13.81
N THR A 70 4.88 -11.01 -13.23
CA THR A 70 4.76 -12.41 -13.67
C THR A 70 3.48 -13.06 -13.12
N ALA A 71 3.10 -14.21 -13.66
CA ALA A 71 1.94 -14.96 -13.15
C ALA A 71 2.09 -15.30 -11.66
N GLU A 72 3.30 -15.59 -11.21
CA GLU A 72 3.63 -15.88 -9.83
C GLU A 72 3.45 -14.65 -8.94
N ALA A 73 3.90 -13.48 -9.40
CA ALA A 73 3.84 -12.24 -8.64
C ALA A 73 2.43 -11.65 -8.61
N ASN A 74 1.60 -11.88 -9.64
CA ASN A 74 0.23 -11.37 -9.71
C ASN A 74 -0.66 -11.83 -8.55
N ARG A 75 -0.40 -12.98 -7.93
CA ARG A 75 -1.12 -13.43 -6.73
C ARG A 75 -0.97 -12.45 -5.56
N CYS A 76 0.11 -11.67 -5.52
CA CYS A 76 0.35 -10.70 -4.45
C CYS A 76 -0.69 -9.57 -4.41
N ALA A 77 -1.43 -9.34 -5.50
CA ALA A 77 -2.58 -8.43 -5.49
C ALA A 77 -3.75 -8.92 -4.62
N GLU A 78 -3.76 -10.20 -4.21
CA GLU A 78 -4.75 -10.69 -3.26
C GLU A 78 -4.54 -10.09 -1.86
N GLU A 79 -3.32 -9.66 -1.52
CA GLU A 79 -2.98 -9.02 -0.24
C GLU A 79 -3.78 -7.74 -0.03
N ASP A 80 -4.09 -7.00 -1.10
CA ASP A 80 -4.86 -5.75 -1.05
C ASP A 80 -6.31 -5.97 -0.59
N ASN A 81 -6.80 -7.21 -0.60
CA ASN A 81 -8.13 -7.57 -0.11
C ASN A 81 -8.11 -8.01 1.37
N ASP A 82 -6.94 -8.20 1.97
CA ASP A 82 -6.84 -8.54 3.39
C ASP A 82 -6.92 -7.25 4.24
N PRO A 83 -7.90 -7.14 5.16
CA PRO A 83 -8.00 -5.98 6.03
C PRO A 83 -6.86 -5.90 7.06
N THR A 84 -6.11 -6.98 7.28
CA THR A 84 -5.03 -7.07 8.26
C THR A 84 -3.70 -6.61 7.64
N PRO A 85 -3.02 -5.60 8.21
CA PRO A 85 -1.76 -5.13 7.65
C PRO A 85 -0.69 -6.21 7.75
N CYS A 86 0.01 -6.42 6.64
CA CYS A 86 1.12 -7.36 6.58
C CYS A 86 2.49 -6.68 6.67
N ARG A 87 3.52 -7.46 7.04
CA ARG A 87 4.93 -7.06 7.05
C ARG A 87 5.79 -7.99 6.18
N VAL A 88 6.67 -7.40 5.38
CA VAL A 88 7.72 -8.09 4.62
C VAL A 88 8.88 -8.44 5.55
N PHE A 89 9.44 -9.63 5.43
CA PHE A 89 10.62 -10.04 6.18
C PHE A 89 11.90 -9.40 5.62
N GLY A 90 12.80 -9.07 6.54
CA GLY A 90 14.11 -8.50 6.22
C GLY A 90 14.39 -7.21 6.98
N ASP A 91 15.66 -6.82 7.00
CA ASP A 91 16.08 -5.57 7.61
C ASP A 91 15.64 -4.37 6.76
N HIS A 92 15.37 -3.25 7.43
CA HIS A 92 15.05 -2.00 6.73
C HIS A 92 16.25 -1.47 5.96
N CYS A 93 16.02 -1.06 4.72
CA CYS A 93 17.02 -0.46 3.85
C CYS A 93 16.52 0.88 3.29
N ILE A 94 17.47 1.74 2.92
CA ILE A 94 17.16 3.06 2.37
C ILE A 94 17.36 3.00 0.86
N MET A 95 16.29 3.29 0.12
CA MET A 95 16.35 3.41 -1.33
C MET A 95 16.61 4.87 -1.72
N ASN A 96 17.53 5.10 -2.65
CA ASN A 96 17.85 6.43 -3.17
C ASN A 96 16.89 6.83 -4.30
N THR A 97 15.60 6.56 -4.15
CA THR A 97 14.57 6.84 -5.16
C THR A 97 13.66 7.99 -4.68
N PRO A 98 13.36 9.00 -5.53
CA PRO A 98 12.47 10.10 -5.14
C PRO A 98 11.10 9.58 -4.71
N GLY A 99 10.70 9.83 -3.47
CA GLY A 99 9.39 9.43 -2.92
C GLY A 99 9.37 8.10 -2.15
N ASN A 100 10.31 7.19 -2.42
CA ASN A 100 10.35 5.85 -1.81
C ASN A 100 11.70 5.63 -1.12
N ILE A 101 11.81 6.14 0.12
CA ILE A 101 13.06 6.10 0.90
C ILE A 101 13.17 4.91 1.85
N HIS A 102 12.09 4.19 2.12
CA HIS A 102 12.04 3.10 3.10
C HIS A 102 11.64 1.79 2.43
N GLY A 103 12.59 0.86 2.30
CA GLY A 103 12.37 -0.48 1.79
C GLY A 103 12.77 -1.56 2.79
N ASN A 104 12.69 -2.82 2.36
CA ASN A 104 13.17 -3.97 3.10
C ASN A 104 14.15 -4.78 2.25
N CYS A 105 15.19 -5.33 2.89
CA CYS A 105 16.12 -6.26 2.27
C CYS A 105 15.40 -7.59 2.02
N VAL A 106 15.47 -8.10 0.80
CA VAL A 106 14.76 -9.33 0.39
C VAL A 106 15.71 -10.36 -0.19
N GLY A 107 15.30 -11.63 -0.16
CA GLY A 107 16.05 -12.73 -0.75
C GLY A 107 17.29 -13.15 0.03
N ASN A 108 17.31 -12.95 1.34
CA ASN A 108 18.32 -13.51 2.27
C ASN A 108 19.78 -13.31 1.84
N GLY A 109 20.22 -12.05 1.64
CA GLY A 109 21.64 -11.75 1.38
C GLY A 109 22.02 -11.65 -0.11
N ILE A 110 21.04 -11.62 -1.02
CA ILE A 110 21.31 -11.31 -2.45
C ILE A 110 21.56 -9.81 -2.70
N GLY A 111 21.54 -8.97 -1.67
CA GLY A 111 21.84 -7.55 -1.81
C GLY A 111 20.72 -6.73 -2.46
N ILE A 112 19.46 -7.14 -2.38
CA ILE A 112 18.33 -6.41 -2.98
C ILE A 112 17.48 -5.74 -1.90
N CYS A 113 17.24 -4.44 -2.08
CA CYS A 113 16.31 -3.62 -1.31
C CYS A 113 15.07 -3.33 -2.15
N CYS A 114 13.89 -3.61 -1.61
CA CYS A 114 12.62 -3.40 -2.31
C CYS A 114 11.64 -2.56 -1.52
N VAL A 115 10.87 -1.74 -2.25
CA VAL A 115 9.59 -1.17 -1.80
C VAL A 115 8.45 -1.84 -2.57
N ASP A 116 7.22 -1.39 -2.35
CA ASP A 116 5.99 -1.90 -2.96
C ASP A 116 5.89 -1.72 -4.48
N ASP A 117 6.72 -0.89 -5.12
CA ASP A 117 6.70 -0.64 -6.57
C ASP A 117 8.06 -0.75 -7.27
N ALA A 118 9.16 -0.89 -6.52
CA ALA A 118 10.51 -0.85 -7.07
C ALA A 118 11.50 -1.64 -6.22
N CYS A 119 12.55 -2.16 -6.87
CA CYS A 119 13.68 -2.79 -6.20
C CYS A 119 15.01 -2.26 -6.76
N SER A 120 16.03 -2.19 -5.92
CA SER A 120 17.39 -1.85 -6.32
C SER A 120 18.41 -2.69 -5.54
N ILE A 121 19.61 -2.81 -6.10
CA ILE A 121 20.73 -3.43 -5.39
C ILE A 121 21.21 -2.47 -4.32
N HIS A 122 21.28 -2.94 -3.07
CA HIS A 122 21.72 -2.16 -1.92
C HIS A 122 22.78 -2.94 -1.13
N PRO A 123 23.99 -2.37 -0.91
CA PRO A 123 25.09 -3.07 -0.25
C PRO A 123 24.81 -3.41 1.21
N GLY A 124 23.90 -2.69 1.87
CA GLY A 124 23.45 -3.00 3.24
C GLY A 124 22.54 -4.23 3.34
N CYS A 125 22.19 -4.87 2.22
CA CYS A 125 21.37 -6.09 2.17
C CYS A 125 22.17 -7.36 1.80
N LEU A 126 23.51 -7.26 1.79
CA LEU A 126 24.44 -8.37 1.57
C LEU A 126 24.82 -9.04 2.90
#